data_AF-A0A1M5B328-F1
#
_entry.id   AF-A0A1M5B328-F1
#
_cell.length_a   1.000
_cell.length_b   1.000
_cell.length_c   1.000
_cell.angle_alpha   90.00
_cell.angle_beta   90.00
_cell.angle_gamma   90.00
#
_symmetry.space_group_name_H-M   'P 1'
#
loop_
_entity.id
_entity.type
_entity.pdbx_description
1 polymer ?
#
loop_
_entity_poly.entity_id
_entity_poly.type
_entity_poly.pdbx_seq_one_letter_code
_entity_poly.pdbx_strand_id
1 'polypeptide(L)'
;MSDTATNIQTENVAGEELRQFIERYERLEAEKKDIADAQKEVMAEAKGRGYDVKVIRKIIAIRKRDKDDLDEEEAMMEMYMAALGMS
;
A
#
# COMPACT_ATOMS: atom_id res chain seq x y z
N MET A 1 -11.82 -49.87 -6.14
CA MET A 1 -12.90 -48.98 -5.67
C MET A 1 -12.49 -48.13 -4.45
N SER A 2 -11.39 -48.43 -3.75
CA SER A 2 -10.92 -47.62 -2.60
C SER A 2 -10.16 -46.35 -3.04
N ASP A 3 -9.33 -46.42 -4.09
CA ASP A 3 -8.44 -45.31 -4.47
C ASP A 3 -9.17 -44.09 -5.05
N THR A 4 -10.31 -44.31 -5.73
CA THR A 4 -11.10 -43.21 -6.30
C THR A 4 -11.79 -42.37 -5.22
N ALA A 5 -12.27 -43.00 -4.14
CA ALA A 5 -12.97 -42.30 -3.06
C ALA A 5 -12.01 -41.44 -2.21
N THR A 6 -10.79 -41.94 -1.94
CA THR A 6 -9.75 -41.20 -1.23
C THR A 6 -9.23 -40.01 -2.04
N ASN A 7 -9.12 -40.16 -3.36
CA ASN A 7 -8.67 -39.07 -4.22
C ASN A 7 -9.71 -37.93 -4.31
N ILE A 8 -11.01 -38.26 -4.44
CA ILE A 8 -12.10 -37.27 -4.42
C ILE A 8 -12.15 -36.51 -3.08
N GLN A 9 -11.96 -37.20 -1.94
CA GLN A 9 -11.91 -36.54 -0.65
C GLN A 9 -10.72 -35.57 -0.51
N THR A 10 -9.56 -35.95 -1.04
CA THR A 10 -8.34 -35.10 -0.99
C THR A 10 -8.48 -33.89 -1.92
N GLU A 11 -9.04 -34.07 -3.12
CA GLU A 11 -9.35 -32.99 -4.07
C GLU A 11 -10.39 -32.01 -3.50
N ASN A 12 -11.40 -32.51 -2.77
CA ASN A 12 -12.40 -31.67 -2.12
C ASN A 12 -11.79 -30.80 -1.00
N VAL A 13 -10.90 -31.36 -0.17
CA VAL A 13 -10.22 -30.61 0.89
C VAL A 13 -9.31 -29.51 0.31
N ALA A 14 -8.53 -29.83 -0.75
CA ALA A 14 -7.68 -28.85 -1.41
C ALA A 14 -8.49 -27.72 -2.09
N GLY A 15 -9.66 -28.04 -2.66
CA GLY A 15 -10.57 -27.05 -3.24
C GLY A 15 -11.21 -26.13 -2.19
N GLU A 16 -11.56 -26.66 -1.02
CA GLU A 16 -12.08 -25.88 0.11
C GLU A 16 -11.03 -24.93 0.69
N GLU A 17 -9.79 -25.38 0.85
CA GLU A 17 -8.68 -24.55 1.31
C GLU A 17 -8.36 -23.42 0.32
N LEU A 18 -8.29 -23.73 -0.99
CA LEU A 18 -8.09 -22.72 -2.02
C LEU A 18 -9.21 -21.68 -2.03
N ARG A 19 -10.47 -22.10 -1.87
CA ARG A 19 -11.62 -21.18 -1.76
C ARG A 19 -11.46 -20.23 -0.58
N GLN A 20 -11.04 -20.72 0.59
CA GLN A 20 -10.82 -19.87 1.76
C GLN A 20 -9.72 -18.81 1.52
N PHE A 21 -8.63 -19.16 0.83
CA PHE A 21 -7.60 -18.18 0.47
C PHE A 21 -8.15 -17.11 -0.49
N ILE A 22 -8.91 -17.51 -1.51
CA ILE A 22 -9.53 -16.60 -2.48
C ILE A 22 -10.49 -15.65 -1.78
N GLU A 23 -11.43 -16.16 -0.98
CA GLU A 23 -12.42 -15.34 -0.27
C GLU A 23 -11.76 -14.35 0.69
N ARG A 24 -10.70 -14.78 1.40
CA ARG A 24 -9.92 -13.88 2.26
C ARG A 24 -9.24 -12.77 1.47
N TYR A 25 -8.66 -13.09 0.31
CA TYR A 25 -8.00 -12.11 -0.56
C TYR A 25 -9.01 -11.12 -1.15
N GLU A 26 -10.14 -11.60 -1.67
CA GLU A 26 -11.19 -10.74 -2.23
C GLU A 26 -11.77 -9.79 -1.19
N ARG A 27 -11.95 -10.25 0.05
CA ARG A 27 -12.34 -9.38 1.16
C ARG A 27 -11.30 -8.29 1.42
N LEU A 28 -10.01 -8.65 1.46
CA LEU A 28 -8.92 -7.68 1.66
C LEU A 28 -8.84 -6.67 0.51
N GLU A 29 -9.10 -7.08 -0.73
CA GLU A 29 -9.14 -6.17 -1.87
C GLU A 29 -10.35 -5.23 -1.81
N ALA A 30 -11.51 -5.70 -1.35
CA ALA A 30 -12.67 -4.83 -1.08
C ALA A 30 -12.36 -3.80 0.02
N GLU A 31 -11.80 -4.24 1.16
CA GLU A 31 -11.40 -3.36 2.26
C GLU A 31 -10.36 -2.32 1.80
N LYS A 32 -9.38 -2.73 1.00
CA LYS A 32 -8.37 -1.83 0.42
C LYS A 32 -9.00 -0.78 -0.48
N LYS A 33 -10.02 -1.13 -1.27
CA LYS A 33 -10.76 -0.19 -2.10
C LYS A 33 -11.50 0.84 -1.22
N ASP A 34 -12.22 0.38 -0.20
CA ASP A 34 -12.96 1.26 0.71
C ASP A 34 -12.02 2.23 1.43
N ILE A 35 -10.85 1.74 1.89
CA ILE A 35 -9.80 2.59 2.48
C ILE A 35 -9.27 3.62 1.47
N ALA A 36 -9.03 3.20 0.22
CA ALA A 36 -8.54 4.10 -0.81
C ALA A 36 -9.56 5.21 -1.13
N ASP A 37 -10.85 4.90 -1.13
CA ASP A 37 -11.91 5.87 -1.35
C ASP A 37 -12.05 6.83 -0.16
N ALA A 38 -12.01 6.32 1.09
CA ALA A 38 -11.95 7.16 2.29
C ALA A 38 -10.73 8.11 2.28
N GLN A 39 -9.56 7.65 1.83
CA GLN A 39 -8.37 8.50 1.67
C GLN A 39 -8.59 9.62 0.64
N LYS A 40 -9.34 9.37 -0.46
CA LYS A 40 -9.67 10.41 -1.44
C LYS A 40 -10.60 11.45 -0.86
N GLU A 41 -11.58 11.04 -0.05
CA GLU A 41 -12.50 11.96 0.63
C GLU A 41 -11.77 12.92 1.56
N VAL A 42 -10.84 12.42 2.39
CA VAL A 42 -10.00 13.27 3.25
C VAL A 42 -9.19 14.29 2.44
N MET A 43 -8.64 13.88 1.30
CA MET A 43 -7.89 14.79 0.42
C MET A 43 -8.81 15.82 -0.26
N ALA A 44 -10.03 15.44 -0.62
CA ALA A 44 -11.02 16.35 -1.17
C ALA A 44 -11.49 17.37 -0.12
N GLU A 45 -11.69 16.94 1.12
CA GLU A 45 -12.01 17.82 2.24
C GLU A 45 -10.88 18.82 2.51
N ALA A 46 -9.62 18.35 2.56
CA ALA A 46 -8.47 19.23 2.72
C ALA A 46 -8.39 20.28 1.60
N LYS A 47 -8.66 19.88 0.35
CA LYS A 47 -8.74 20.80 -0.79
C LYS A 47 -9.87 21.83 -0.62
N GLY A 48 -11.06 21.40 -0.19
CA GLY A 48 -12.21 22.28 0.05
C GLY A 48 -11.94 23.30 1.16
N ARG A 49 -11.11 22.95 2.14
CA ARG A 49 -10.63 23.85 3.21
C ARG A 49 -9.47 24.76 2.77
N GLY A 50 -8.98 24.65 1.53
CA GLY A 50 -7.93 25.50 0.96
C GLY A 50 -6.49 24.98 1.11
N TYR A 51 -6.29 23.74 1.57
CA TYR A 51 -4.95 23.15 1.64
C TYR A 51 -4.46 22.62 0.29
N ASP A 52 -3.15 22.69 0.06
CA ASP A 52 -2.52 22.06 -1.11
C ASP A 52 -2.34 20.54 -0.88
N VAL A 53 -3.16 19.76 -1.58
CA VAL A 53 -3.14 18.28 -1.54
C VAL A 53 -1.80 17.70 -2.01
N LYS A 54 -1.08 18.34 -2.93
CA LYS A 54 0.25 17.85 -3.37
C LYS A 54 1.27 17.97 -2.24
N VAL A 55 1.24 19.09 -1.51
CA VAL A 55 2.11 19.31 -0.35
C VAL A 55 1.78 18.31 0.77
N ILE A 56 0.50 18.08 1.06
CA ILE A 56 0.08 17.08 2.06
C ILE A 56 0.60 15.68 1.68
N ARG A 57 0.48 15.27 0.41
CA ARG A 57 1.01 13.97 -0.05
C ARG A 57 2.52 13.87 0.12
N LYS A 58 3.27 14.94 -0.17
CA LYS A 58 4.72 15.00 0.06
C LYS A 58 5.05 14.80 1.54
N ILE A 59 4.33 15.50 2.43
CA ILE A 59 4.50 15.37 3.89
C ILE A 59 4.21 13.92 4.34
N ILE A 60 3.13 13.30 3.86
CA ILE A 60 2.81 11.89 4.19
C ILE A 60 3.92 10.96 3.71
N ALA A 61 4.45 11.16 2.49
CA ALA A 61 5.55 10.34 1.97
C ALA A 61 6.82 10.49 2.81
N ILE A 62 7.20 11.71 3.19
CA ILE A 62 8.32 11.97 4.11
C ILE A 62 8.08 11.24 5.43
N ARG A 63 6.89 11.36 6.02
CA ARG A 63 6.55 10.72 7.31
C ARG A 63 6.50 9.19 7.28
N LYS A 64 6.47 8.57 6.09
CA LYS A 64 6.50 7.11 5.93
C LYS A 64 7.91 6.53 5.83
N ARG A 65 8.89 7.37 5.49
CA ARG A 65 10.29 6.94 5.34
C ARG A 65 10.95 6.82 6.71
N ASP A 66 11.98 5.97 6.79
CA ASP A 66 12.87 5.96 7.94
C ASP A 66 13.56 7.33 8.06
N LYS A 67 13.80 7.77 9.29
CA LYS A 67 14.50 9.02 9.54
C LYS A 67 15.94 8.95 9.03
N ASP A 68 16.58 7.79 9.14
CA ASP A 68 17.96 7.62 8.70
C ASP A 68 18.05 7.70 7.16
N ASP A 69 17.11 7.08 6.45
CA ASP A 69 17.01 7.16 4.98
C ASP A 69 16.74 8.59 4.47
N LEU A 70 16.05 9.42 5.26
CA LEU A 70 15.79 10.82 4.92
C LEU A 70 17.04 11.68 5.11
N ASP A 71 17.72 11.50 6.24
CA ASP A 71 18.91 12.27 6.59
C ASP A 71 20.06 11.95 5.60
N GLU A 72 20.20 10.70 5.15
CA GLU A 72 21.15 10.31 4.09
C GLU A 72 20.82 10.94 2.72
N GLU A 73 19.55 10.93 2.31
CA GLU A 73 19.14 11.54 1.04
C GLU A 73 19.32 13.07 1.06
N GLU A 74 18.99 13.74 2.17
CA GLU A 74 19.21 15.18 2.33
C GLU A 74 20.70 15.52 2.24
N ALA A 75 21.58 14.77 2.89
CA ALA A 75 23.03 14.99 2.81
C ALA A 75 23.55 14.81 1.37
N MET A 76 23.09 13.80 0.64
CA MET A 76 23.45 13.62 -0.78
C MET A 76 22.91 14.74 -1.66
N MET A 77 21.67 15.17 -1.43
CA MET A 77 21.05 16.23 -2.20
C MET A 77 21.75 17.58 -1.97
N GLU A 78 22.12 17.90 -0.73
CA GLU A 78 22.89 19.10 -0.40
C GLU A 78 24.26 19.09 -1.10
N MET A 79 24.96 17.96 -1.09
CA MET A 79 26.22 17.79 -1.82
C MET A 79 26.05 18.05 -3.33
N TYR A 80 24.99 17.52 -3.94
CA TYR A 80 24.72 17.74 -5.37
C TYR A 80 24.31 19.18 -5.67
N MET A 81 23.49 19.81 -4.85
CA MET A 81 23.12 21.22 -5.01
C MET A 81 24.33 22.14 -4.89
N ALA A 82 25.22 21.88 -3.93
CA ALA A 82 26.47 22.60 -3.77
C ALA A 82 27.38 22.43 -5.02
N ALA A 83 27.51 21.20 -5.54
CA ALA A 83 28.27 20.93 -6.76
C ALA A 83 27.70 21.64 -8.01
N LEU A 84 26.38 21.87 -8.04
CA LEU A 84 25.69 22.59 -9.11
C LEU A 84 25.64 24.11 -8.89
N GLY A 85 26.18 24.63 -7.78
CA GLY A 85 26.15 26.07 -7.45
C GLY A 85 24.75 26.58 -7.11
N MET A 86 23.87 25.70 -6.63
CA MET A 86 22.47 25.99 -6.28
C MET A 86 22.26 26.22 -4.76
N SER A 87 23.35 26.42 -4.01
CA SER A 87 23.35 26.70 -2.56
C SER A 87 22.86 28.10 -2.21
#